data_AF-A0A9P0FCG9-F1
#
_entry.id   AF-A0A9P0FCG9-F1
#
_cell.length_a   1.000
_cell.length_b   1.000
_cell.length_c   1.000
_cell.angle_alpha   90.00
_cell.angle_beta   90.00
_cell.angle_gamma   90.00
#
_symmetry.space_group_name_H-M   'P 1'
#
loop_
_entity.id
_entity.type
_entity.pdbx_description
1 polymer ?
#
loop_
_entity_poly.entity_id
_entity_poly.type
_entity_poly.pdbx_seq_one_letter_code
_entity_poly.pdbx_strand_id
1 'polypeptide(L)'
;MTLVNFGRLNLDSYLLELYVFYSALLCLKLLLMCGMVGLARIYFKAVFNEEDSKYGSFSLKEDETVERYRRAHLNDLENIPVFLISSLLFILTNPTYFWALWVFRVYFFTRIGHTFMYCFVKSTVFRIVFYDTGLYINIFIILRILYFFYTV
;
A
#
# COMPACT_ATOMS: atom_id res chain seq x y z
N MET A 1 -26.25 12.92 10.08
CA MET A 1 -25.84 11.81 9.20
C MET A 1 -26.20 12.22 7.79
N THR A 2 -25.25 12.78 7.05
CA THR A 2 -25.51 13.47 5.79
C THR A 2 -25.18 12.53 4.64
N LEU A 3 -26.19 11.82 4.12
CA LEU A 3 -26.00 10.89 3.01
C LEU A 3 -25.68 11.69 1.73
N VAL A 4 -24.55 11.40 1.10
CA VAL A 4 -24.28 11.87 -0.27
C VAL A 4 -24.91 10.86 -1.21
N ASN A 5 -25.92 11.29 -1.96
CA ASN A 5 -26.83 10.39 -2.66
C ASN A 5 -26.42 10.22 -4.13
N PHE A 6 -25.80 9.08 -4.47
CA PHE A 6 -25.55 8.66 -5.86
C PHE A 6 -26.60 7.62 -6.28
N GLY A 7 -27.86 8.03 -6.37
CA GLY A 7 -28.97 7.19 -6.85
C GLY A 7 -29.26 5.97 -5.98
N ARG A 8 -28.59 4.83 -6.26
CA ARG A 8 -28.69 3.55 -5.51
C ARG A 8 -27.56 3.33 -4.49
N LEU A 9 -26.54 4.18 -4.50
CA LEU A 9 -25.39 4.09 -3.61
C LEU A 9 -25.52 5.14 -2.51
N ASN A 10 -25.76 4.67 -1.28
CA ASN A 10 -25.73 5.50 -0.07
C ASN A 10 -24.31 5.46 0.51
N LEU A 11 -23.57 6.56 0.34
CA LEU A 11 -22.24 6.69 0.92
C LEU A 11 -22.35 7.37 2.29
N ASP A 12 -22.03 6.63 3.35
CA ASP A 12 -21.89 7.21 4.69
C ASP A 12 -20.65 8.11 4.73
N SER A 13 -20.82 9.36 5.19
CA SER A 13 -19.73 10.32 5.35
C SER A 13 -18.59 9.75 6.20
N TYR A 14 -18.92 8.98 7.25
CA TYR A 14 -17.90 8.41 8.14
C TYR A 14 -17.07 7.32 7.46
N LEU A 15 -17.67 6.53 6.57
CA LEU A 15 -16.94 5.52 5.80
C LEU A 15 -16.01 6.18 4.79
N LEU A 16 -16.45 7.29 4.17
CA LEU A 16 -15.63 8.07 3.27
C LEU A 16 -14.44 8.71 3.99
N GLU A 17 -14.66 9.32 5.16
CA GLU A 17 -13.59 9.89 5.98
C GLU A 17 -12.52 8.84 6.34
N LEU A 18 -12.95 7.64 6.75
CA LEU A 18 -12.04 6.52 7.01
C LEU A 18 -11.24 6.14 5.76
N TYR A 19 -11.91 5.98 4.62
CA TYR A 19 -11.25 5.64 3.36
C TYR A 19 -10.21 6.70 2.98
N VAL A 20 -10.58 7.99 3.01
CA VAL A 20 -9.70 9.10 2.65
C VAL A 20 -8.48 9.13 3.57
N PHE A 21 -8.67 8.98 4.88
CA PHE A 21 -7.58 9.00 5.86
C PHE A 21 -6.57 7.87 5.63
N TYR A 22 -7.03 6.62 5.54
CA TYR A 22 -6.12 5.48 5.34
C TYR A 22 -5.50 5.46 3.95
N SER A 23 -6.23 5.91 2.93
CA SER A 23 -5.69 6.07 1.57
C SER A 23 -4.56 7.10 1.55
N ALA A 24 -4.75 8.25 2.20
CA ALA A 24 -3.71 9.27 2.32
C ALA A 24 -2.46 8.75 3.03
N LEU A 25 -2.63 7.97 4.11
CA LEU A 25 -1.49 7.35 4.82
C LEU A 25 -0.74 6.34 3.95
N LEU A 26 -1.44 5.50 3.18
CA LEU A 26 -0.82 4.54 2.27
C LEU A 26 -0.08 5.24 1.12
N CYS A 27 -0.69 6.28 0.53
CA CYS A 27 -0.06 7.11 -0.48
C CYS A 27 1.20 7.80 0.06
N LEU A 28 1.12 8.39 1.25
CA LEU A 28 2.28 9.00 1.92
C LEU A 28 3.39 7.96 2.09
N LYS A 29 3.06 6.77 2.58
CA LYS A 29 4.04 5.69 2.74
C LYS A 29 4.69 5.27 1.41
N LEU A 30 3.91 5.17 0.33
CA LEU A 30 4.42 4.84 -1.00
C LEU A 30 5.43 5.90 -1.48
N LEU A 31 5.14 7.19 -1.26
CA LEU A 31 6.03 8.30 -1.59
C LEU A 31 7.30 8.29 -0.72
N LEU A 32 7.16 8.01 0.58
CA LEU A 32 8.32 7.86 1.48
C LEU A 32 9.24 6.73 0.99
N MET A 33 8.69 5.61 0.51
CA MET A 33 9.51 4.53 -0.06
C MET A 33 10.23 4.93 -1.34
N CYS A 34 9.60 5.72 -2.21
CA CYS A 34 10.28 6.30 -3.38
C CYS A 34 11.46 7.17 -2.95
N GLY A 35 11.26 8.06 -1.96
CA GLY A 35 12.32 8.88 -1.38
C GLY A 35 13.46 8.06 -0.78
N MET A 36 13.15 6.98 -0.05
CA MET A 36 14.16 6.09 0.55
C MET A 36 15.03 5.40 -0.51
N VAL A 37 14.46 4.98 -1.64
CA VAL A 37 15.25 4.44 -2.76
C VAL A 37 16.19 5.51 -3.33
N GLY A 38 15.67 6.72 -3.59
CA GLY A 38 16.48 7.82 -4.11
C GLY A 38 17.64 8.21 -3.18
N LEU A 39 17.37 8.35 -1.88
CA LEU A 39 18.39 8.63 -0.88
C LEU A 39 19.44 7.52 -0.77
N ALA A 40 19.02 6.25 -0.83
CA ALA A 40 19.94 5.13 -0.81
C ALA A 40 20.88 5.14 -2.02
N ARG A 41 20.38 5.45 -3.23
CA ARG A 41 21.23 5.61 -4.43
C ARG A 41 22.32 6.65 -4.23
N ILE A 42 21.96 7.79 -3.65
CA ILE A 42 22.89 8.88 -3.36
C ILE A 42 23.92 8.44 -2.29
N TYR A 43 23.44 7.86 -1.19
CA TYR A 43 24.27 7.46 -0.05
C TYR A 43 25.29 6.37 -0.41
N PHE A 44 24.85 5.31 -1.10
CA PHE A 44 25.72 4.20 -1.51
C PHE A 44 26.49 4.47 -2.81
N LYS A 45 26.24 5.63 -3.43
CA LYS A 45 26.80 6.06 -4.71
C LYS A 45 26.60 5.02 -5.83
N ALA A 46 25.46 4.34 -5.77
CA ALA A 46 25.05 3.26 -6.64
C ALA A 46 23.92 3.77 -7.54
N VAL A 47 24.25 4.04 -8.79
CA VAL A 47 23.32 4.56 -9.80
C VAL A 47 23.03 3.50 -10.85
N PHE A 48 21.82 3.54 -11.41
CA PHE A 48 21.37 2.57 -12.40
C PHE A 48 21.73 2.96 -13.83
N ASN A 49 21.83 4.26 -14.07
CA ASN A 49 21.99 4.79 -15.41
C ASN A 49 23.39 5.38 -15.60
N GLU A 50 23.90 5.27 -16.83
CA GLU A 50 25.26 5.70 -17.15
C GLU A 50 25.41 7.22 -17.07
N GLU A 51 24.38 7.99 -17.45
CA GLU A 51 24.40 9.44 -17.33
C GLU A 51 24.61 9.92 -15.89
N ASP A 52 24.01 9.24 -14.92
CA ASP A 52 24.15 9.57 -13.49
C ASP A 52 25.57 9.29 -12.98
N SER A 53 26.25 8.29 -13.56
CA SER A 53 27.61 7.91 -13.18
C SER A 53 28.68 8.92 -13.62
N LYS A 54 28.35 9.77 -14.59
CA LYS A 54 29.25 10.83 -15.07
C LYS A 54 29.38 11.98 -14.07
N TYR A 55 28.53 12.01 -13.04
CA TYR A 55 28.51 13.04 -12.02
C TYR A 55 29.24 12.59 -10.74
N GLY A 56 30.18 13.41 -10.28
CA GLY A 56 30.80 13.25 -8.97
C GLY A 56 31.48 11.91 -8.75
N SER A 57 31.12 11.21 -7.67
CA SER A 57 31.69 9.92 -7.27
C SER A 57 30.71 8.76 -7.42
N PHE A 58 29.68 8.93 -8.27
CA PHE A 58 28.71 7.89 -8.56
C PHE A 58 29.31 6.80 -9.45
N SER A 59 28.84 5.58 -9.26
CA SER A 59 29.29 4.41 -10.03
C SER A 59 28.11 3.58 -10.48
N LEU A 60 28.18 3.07 -11.71
CA LEU A 60 27.29 2.04 -12.22
C LEU A 60 27.57 0.74 -11.47
N LYS A 61 26.83 0.51 -10.39
CA LYS A 61 26.94 -0.71 -9.60
C LYS A 61 25.60 -1.05 -8.98
N GLU A 62 25.39 -2.35 -8.80
CA GLU A 62 24.28 -2.85 -8.00
C GLU A 62 24.66 -2.81 -6.52
N ASP A 63 23.79 -2.22 -5.70
CA ASP A 63 23.90 -2.26 -4.24
C ASP A 63 22.71 -3.04 -3.67
N GLU A 64 23.00 -4.02 -2.82
CA GLU A 64 21.97 -4.91 -2.28
C GLU A 64 20.90 -4.15 -1.48
N THR A 65 21.29 -3.07 -0.78
CA THR A 65 20.37 -2.26 0.03
C THR A 65 19.47 -1.41 -0.85
N VAL A 66 20.03 -0.79 -1.89
CA VAL A 66 19.26 -0.03 -2.89
C VAL A 66 18.23 -0.94 -3.57
N GLU A 67 18.66 -2.12 -4.03
CA GLU A 67 17.77 -3.09 -4.68
C GLU A 67 16.69 -3.62 -3.71
N ARG A 68 17.02 -3.76 -2.42
CA ARG A 68 16.07 -4.16 -1.39
C ARG A 68 14.98 -3.11 -1.19
N TYR A 69 15.35 -1.83 -1.12
CA TYR A 69 14.36 -0.75 -1.02
C TYR A 69 13.53 -0.64 -2.29
N ARG A 70 14.14 -0.85 -3.45
CA ARG A 70 13.44 -0.87 -4.75
C ARG A 70 12.40 -1.98 -4.80
N ARG A 71 12.73 -3.20 -4.37
CA ARG A 71 11.78 -4.32 -4.30
C ARG A 71 10.66 -4.08 -3.28
N ALA A 72 10.97 -3.47 -2.13
CA ALA A 72 9.95 -3.09 -1.16
C ALA A 72 8.98 -2.05 -1.74
N HIS A 73 9.49 -1.05 -2.47
CA HIS A 73 8.68 -0.06 -3.16
C HIS A 73 7.84 -0.68 -4.30
N LEU A 74 8.40 -1.60 -5.08
CA LEU A 74 7.67 -2.31 -6.13
C LEU A 74 6.51 -3.12 -5.55
N ASN A 75 6.73 -3.81 -4.44
CA ASN A 75 5.65 -4.53 -3.77
C ASN A 75 4.54 -3.58 -3.26
N ASP A 76 4.88 -2.35 -2.87
CA ASP A 76 3.86 -1.35 -2.55
C ASP A 76 3.08 -0.90 -3.79
N LEU A 77 3.75 -0.72 -4.93
CA LEU A 77 3.10 -0.39 -6.21
C LEU A 77 2.15 -1.51 -6.70
N GLU A 78 2.46 -2.76 -6.41
CA GLU A 78 1.61 -3.90 -6.78
C GLU A 78 0.37 -4.03 -5.87
N ASN A 79 0.49 -3.66 -4.58
CA ASN A 79 -0.54 -3.98 -3.58
C ASN A 79 -1.40 -2.78 -3.19
N ILE A 80 -0.80 -1.59 -2.98
CA ILE A 80 -1.52 -0.41 -2.50
C ILE A 80 -2.56 0.05 -3.52
N PRO A 81 -2.26 0.20 -4.82
CA PRO A 81 -3.27 0.62 -5.80
C PRO A 81 -4.47 -0.32 -5.89
N VAL A 82 -4.23 -1.64 -5.81
CA VAL A 82 -5.31 -2.64 -5.78
C VAL A 82 -6.20 -2.39 -4.58
N PHE A 83 -5.61 -2.20 -3.39
CA PHE A 83 -6.37 -1.93 -2.17
C PHE A 83 -7.11 -0.60 -2.22
N LEU A 84 -6.51 0.47 -2.76
CA LEU A 84 -7.19 1.77 -2.89
C LEU A 84 -8.46 1.65 -3.73
N ILE A 85 -8.38 0.96 -4.87
CA ILE A 85 -9.54 0.74 -5.75
C ILE A 85 -10.56 -0.19 -5.06
N SER A 86 -10.12 -1.34 -4.54
CA SER A 86 -11.03 -2.31 -3.93
C SER A 86 -11.69 -1.77 -2.66
N SER A 87 -10.99 -1.00 -1.83
CA SER A 87 -11.54 -0.39 -0.62
C SER A 87 -12.54 0.73 -0.91
N LEU A 88 -12.34 1.49 -2.00
CA LEU A 88 -13.35 2.44 -2.48
C LEU A 88 -14.63 1.71 -2.91
N LEU A 89 -14.51 0.62 -3.65
CA LEU A 89 -15.66 -0.22 -4.03
C LEU A 89 -16.30 -0.89 -2.82
N PHE A 90 -15.51 -1.23 -1.81
CA PHE A 90 -15.99 -1.85 -0.58
C PHE A 90 -16.92 -0.94 0.22
N ILE A 91 -16.57 0.35 0.40
CA ILE A 91 -17.45 1.27 1.16
C ILE A 91 -18.80 1.49 0.48
N LEU A 92 -18.89 1.29 -0.84
CA LEU A 92 -20.15 1.32 -1.60
C LEU A 92 -21.08 0.14 -1.27
N THR A 93 -20.56 -0.94 -0.69
CA THR A 93 -21.37 -2.06 -0.18
C THR A 93 -22.02 -1.78 1.18
N ASN A 94 -21.88 -0.54 1.67
CA ASN A 94 -22.38 -0.04 2.95
C ASN A 94 -22.02 -0.95 4.15
N PRO A 95 -20.72 -1.29 4.34
CA PRO A 95 -20.29 -2.08 5.48
C PRO A 95 -20.52 -1.29 6.78
N THR A 96 -20.71 -1.99 7.90
CA THR A 96 -20.73 -1.30 9.20
C THR A 96 -19.39 -0.59 9.44
N TYR A 97 -19.43 0.57 10.08
CA TYR A 97 -18.23 1.35 10.44
C TYR A 97 -17.13 0.50 11.11
N PHE A 98 -17.51 -0.36 12.06
CA PHE A 98 -16.58 -1.22 12.78
C PHE A 98 -15.77 -2.13 11.84
N TRP A 99 -16.44 -2.82 10.91
CA TRP A 99 -15.79 -3.70 9.94
C TRP A 99 -14.87 -2.93 9.00
N ALA A 100 -15.31 -1.79 8.47
CA ALA A 100 -14.48 -0.97 7.58
C ALA A 100 -13.22 -0.45 8.28
N LEU A 101 -13.38 0.04 9.51
CA LEU A 101 -12.27 0.53 10.33
C LEU A 101 -11.18 -0.52 10.52
N TRP A 102 -11.56 -1.75 10.89
CA TRP A 102 -10.59 -2.82 11.12
C TRP A 102 -9.92 -3.30 9.85
N VAL A 103 -10.67 -3.44 8.75
CA VAL A 103 -10.10 -3.79 7.44
C VAL A 103 -9.02 -2.79 7.03
N PHE A 104 -9.30 -1.49 7.14
CA PHE A 104 -8.34 -0.44 6.77
C PHE A 104 -7.14 -0.37 7.71
N ARG A 105 -7.37 -0.50 9.02
CA ARG A 105 -6.29 -0.54 10.03
C ARG A 105 -5.35 -1.70 9.80
N VAL A 106 -5.89 -2.92 9.72
CA VAL A 106 -5.06 -4.12 9.59
C VAL A 106 -4.28 -4.06 8.28
N TYR A 107 -4.92 -3.67 7.16
CA TYR A 107 -4.20 -3.52 5.90
C TYR A 107 -3.08 -2.47 5.97
N PHE A 108 -3.35 -1.30 6.58
CA PHE A 108 -2.32 -0.29 6.78
C PHE A 108 -1.12 -0.85 7.57
N PHE A 109 -1.38 -1.47 8.73
CA PHE A 109 -0.32 -2.04 9.57
C PHE A 109 0.42 -3.19 8.89
N THR A 110 -0.23 -4.02 8.08
CA THR A 110 0.47 -5.08 7.34
C THR A 110 1.42 -4.48 6.30
N ARG A 111 1.05 -3.38 5.64
CA ARG A 111 1.95 -2.69 4.69
C ARG A 111 3.13 -2.01 5.38
N ILE A 112 2.94 -1.42 6.56
CA ILE A 112 4.04 -0.86 7.35
C ILE A 112 4.96 -1.99 7.84
N GLY A 113 4.38 -3.04 8.42
CA GLY A 113 5.10 -4.21 8.93
C GLY A 113 5.89 -4.94 7.85
N HIS A 114 5.30 -5.14 6.67
CA HIS A 114 5.97 -5.75 5.52
C HIS A 114 7.23 -4.96 5.15
N THR A 115 7.12 -3.65 4.95
CA THR A 115 8.26 -2.79 4.61
C THR A 115 9.31 -2.77 5.72
N PHE A 116 8.88 -2.72 6.99
CA PHE A 116 9.80 -2.73 8.11
C PHE A 116 10.62 -4.03 8.16
N MET A 117 9.95 -5.17 8.01
CA MET A 117 10.60 -6.48 7.96
C MET A 117 11.46 -6.66 6.71
N TYR A 118 11.08 -6.07 5.58
CA TYR A 118 11.82 -6.14 4.33
C TYR A 118 13.13 -5.35 4.39
N CYS A 119 13.05 -4.10 4.86
CA CYS A 119 14.13 -3.12 4.78
C CYS A 119 15.09 -3.17 5.97
N PHE A 120 14.55 -3.27 7.20
CA PHE A 120 15.35 -3.10 8.42
C PHE A 120 15.68 -4.43 9.10
N VAL A 121 14.67 -5.27 9.38
CA VAL A 121 14.88 -6.54 10.10
C VAL A 121 15.43 -7.64 9.18
N LYS A 122 15.12 -7.57 7.88
CA LYS A 122 15.47 -8.58 6.86
C LYS A 122 14.97 -9.99 7.20
N SER A 123 13.86 -10.10 7.93
CA SER A 123 13.25 -11.40 8.25
C SER A 123 12.29 -11.87 7.16
N THR A 124 12.64 -12.99 6.52
CA THR A 124 11.82 -13.60 5.47
C THR A 124 10.48 -14.09 5.97
N VAL A 125 10.44 -14.74 7.14
CA VAL A 125 9.23 -15.35 7.70
C VAL A 125 8.20 -14.26 8.02
N PHE A 126 8.59 -13.23 8.77
CA PHE A 126 7.66 -12.15 9.13
C PHE A 126 7.24 -11.32 7.92
N ARG A 127 8.12 -11.12 6.94
CA ARG A 127 7.77 -10.49 5.67
C ARG A 127 6.63 -11.24 4.97
N ILE A 128 6.73 -12.57 4.86
CA ILE A 128 5.70 -13.39 4.22
C ILE A 128 4.38 -13.29 4.98
N VAL A 129 4.40 -13.40 6.31
CA VAL A 129 3.20 -13.27 7.14
C VAL A 129 2.48 -11.93 6.90
N PHE A 130 3.22 -10.81 6.87
CA PHE A 130 2.61 -9.51 6.60
C PHE A 130 2.09 -9.38 5.16
N TYR A 131 2.82 -9.93 4.19
CA TYR A 131 2.37 -9.96 2.79
C TYR A 131 1.07 -10.74 2.63
N ASP A 132 1.02 -11.98 3.12
CA ASP A 132 -0.13 -12.88 3.02
C ASP A 132 -1.35 -12.30 3.74
N THR A 133 -1.15 -11.69 4.91
CA THR A 133 -2.25 -11.03 5.62
C THR A 133 -2.87 -9.90 4.78
N GLY A 134 -2.03 -9.09 4.11
CA GLY A 134 -2.51 -8.06 3.19
C GLY A 134 -3.26 -8.64 1.98
N LEU A 135 -2.74 -9.74 1.42
CA LEU A 135 -3.36 -10.47 0.32
C LEU A 135 -4.75 -10.99 0.69
N TYR A 136 -4.89 -11.65 1.85
CA TYR A 136 -6.17 -12.19 2.31
C TYR A 136 -7.21 -11.10 2.59
N ILE A 137 -6.78 -9.93 3.07
CA ILE A 137 -7.69 -8.78 3.23
C ILE A 137 -8.24 -8.32 1.87
N ASN A 138 -7.37 -8.20 0.86
CA ASN A 138 -7.80 -7.84 -0.49
C ASN A 138 -8.79 -8.88 -1.06
N ILE A 139 -8.49 -10.17 -0.92
CA ILE A 139 -9.38 -11.25 -1.35
C ILE A 139 -10.73 -11.14 -0.64
N PHE A 140 -10.74 -10.97 0.69
CA PHE A 140 -11.97 -10.81 1.47
C PHE A 140 -12.82 -9.63 0.97
N ILE A 141 -12.21 -8.47 0.76
CA ILE A 141 -12.89 -7.28 0.25
C ILE A 141 -13.52 -7.57 -1.12
N ILE A 142 -12.74 -8.15 -2.04
CA ILE A 142 -13.19 -8.45 -3.41
C ILE A 142 -14.37 -9.43 -3.39
N LEU A 143 -14.26 -10.53 -2.62
CA LEU A 143 -15.35 -11.50 -2.49
C LEU A 143 -16.61 -10.87 -1.90
N ARG A 144 -16.46 -9.97 -0.92
CA ARG A 144 -17.59 -9.26 -0.32
C ARG A 144 -18.30 -8.34 -1.32
N ILE A 145 -17.53 -7.65 -2.16
CA ILE A 145 -18.05 -6.81 -3.26
C ILE A 145 -18.82 -7.68 -4.26
N LEU A 146 -18.19 -8.76 -4.75
CA LEU A 146 -18.82 -9.68 -5.70
C LEU A 146 -20.12 -10.27 -5.16
N TYR A 147 -20.12 -10.73 -3.91
CA TYR A 147 -21.31 -11.25 -3.26
C TYR A 147 -22.42 -10.19 -3.19
N PHE A 148 -22.12 -8.98 -2.72
CA PHE A 148 -23.10 -7.91 -2.59
C PHE A 148 -23.81 -7.60 -3.91
N PHE A 149 -23.03 -7.35 -4.97
CA PHE A 149 -23.59 -6.96 -6.27
C PHE A 149 -24.15 -8.12 -7.09
N TYR A 150 -23.82 -9.37 -6.76
CA TYR A 150 -24.47 -10.54 -7.36
C TYR A 150 -25.88 -10.78 -6.77
N THR A 151 -26.05 -10.51 -5.47
CA THR A 151 -27.33 -10.75 -4.77
C THR A 151 -28.35 -9.61 -4.86
N VAL A 152 -27.94 -8.45 -5.38
CA VAL A 152 -28.75 -7.23 -5.52
C VAL A 152 -29.22 -7.09 -6.97
#